data_AF-A0A853BNA9-F1
#
_entry.id   AF-A0A853BNA9-F1
#
_cell.length_a   1.000
_cell.length_b   1.000
_cell.length_c   1.000
_cell.angle_alpha   90.00
_cell.angle_beta   90.00
_cell.angle_gamma   90.00
#
_symmetry.space_group_name_H-M   'P 1'
#
loop_
_entity.id
_entity.type
_entity.pdbx_description
1 polymer ?
#
loop_
_entity_poly.entity_id
_entity_poly.type
_entity_poly.pdbx_seq_one_letter_code
_entity_poly.pdbx_strand_id
1 'polypeptide(L)' 'MAQCKMCNGTGVVFTTSDGDGKNPWKSTHPVPCPNCKGTGKV' A
#
# COMPACT_ATOMS: atom_id res chain seq x y z
N MET A 1 5.67 -18.90 -9.24
CA MET A 1 4.71 -17.85 -8.83
C MET A 1 5.41 -16.52 -8.97
N ALA A 2 4.89 -15.61 -9.81
CA ALA A 2 5.49 -14.30 -9.99
C ALA A 2 5.10 -13.38 -8.84
N GLN A 3 6.08 -12.66 -8.28
CA GLN A 3 5.84 -11.71 -7.21
C GLN A 3 5.24 -10.42 -7.78
N CYS A 4 4.24 -9.86 -7.10
CA CYS A 4 3.70 -8.57 -7.50
C CYS A 4 4.76 -7.48 -7.30
N LYS A 5 5.27 -6.91 -8.40
CA LYS A 5 6.32 -5.88 -8.38
C LYS A 5 5.87 -4.60 -7.66
N MET A 6 4.58 -4.28 -7.70
CA MET A 6 4.03 -3.04 -7.12
C MET A 6 4.14 -3.02 -5.60
N CYS A 7 3.82 -4.12 -4.92
CA CYS A 7 3.98 -4.24 -3.47
C CYS A 7 5.25 -5.00 -3.08
N ASN A 8 6.11 -5.33 -4.05
CA ASN A 8 7.25 -6.21 -3.86
C ASN A 8 6.90 -7.47 -3.04
N GLY A 9 5.81 -8.14 -3.41
CA GLY A 9 5.38 -9.39 -2.76
C GLY A 9 4.71 -9.30 -1.40
N THR A 10 4.69 -8.12 -0.79
CA THR A 10 4.09 -7.95 0.56
C THR A 10 2.57 -8.00 0.57
N GLY A 11 1.92 -7.80 -0.58
CA GLY A 11 0.46 -7.73 -0.72
C GLY A 11 -0.15 -6.38 -0.31
N VAL A 12 0.62 -5.47 0.29
CA VAL A 12 0.13 -4.17 0.75
C VAL A 12 0.96 -3.02 0.18
N VAL A 13 0.35 -1.84 0.07
CA VAL A 13 1.04 -0.59 -0.27
C VAL A 13 0.67 0.45 0.79
N PHE A 14 1.61 1.33 1.11
CA PHE A 14 1.38 2.36 2.13
C PHE A 14 0.90 3.63 1.43
N THR A 15 -0.35 4.01 1.65
CA THR A 15 -0.89 5.27 1.14
C THR A 15 -0.80 6.32 2.23
N THR A 16 -0.25 7.47 1.87
CA THR A 16 -0.32 8.65 2.72
C THR A 16 -1.70 9.26 2.52
N SER A 17 -2.60 9.06 3.48
CA SER A 17 -3.86 9.77 3.48
C SER A 17 -3.57 11.20 3.90
N ASP A 18 -3.44 12.11 2.94
CA ASP A 18 -3.45 13.56 3.19
C ASP A 18 -4.88 13.98 3.54
N GLY A 19 -5.37 13.49 4.69
CA GLY A 19 -6.58 14.00 5.31
C GLY A 19 -6.24 15.35 5.92
N ASP A 20 -6.46 16.41 5.14
CA ASP A 20 -6.26 17.82 5.49
C ASP A 20 -4.82 18.15 5.93
N GLY A 21 -4.12 19.00 5.17
CA GLY A 21 -2.72 19.42 5.38
C GLY A 21 -2.42 20.20 6.68
N LYS A 22 -2.96 19.78 7.82
CA LYS A 22 -2.81 20.40 9.14
C LYS A 22 -2.24 19.49 10.23
N ASN A 23 -1.99 18.19 9.97
CA ASN A 23 -1.36 17.32 10.95
C ASN A 23 0.05 16.86 10.51
N PRO A 24 1.13 17.25 11.22
CA PRO A 24 2.50 16.80 10.92
C PRO A 24 2.71 15.30 11.21
N TRP A 25 1.74 14.64 11.85
CA TRP A 25 1.70 13.20 12.08
C TRP A 25 0.97 12.51 10.91
N LYS A 26 1.63 12.44 9.75
CA LYS A 26 1.14 11.67 8.59
C LYS A 26 0.97 10.19 9.00
N SER A 27 -0.26 9.78 9.30
CA SER A 27 -0.57 8.37 9.49
C SER A 27 -0.53 7.69 8.13
N THR A 28 0.52 6.88 7.91
CA THR A 28 0.63 6.07 6.71
C THR A 28 -0.10 4.76 6.98
N HIS A 29 -1.21 4.52 6.27
CA HIS A 29 -1.99 3.31 6.48
C HIS A 29 -1.63 2.26 5.41
N PRO A 30 -1.38 1.01 5.80
CA PRO A 30 -1.22 -0.07 4.83
C PRO A 30 -2.59 -0.37 4.21
N VAL A 31 -2.68 -0.27 2.89
CA VAL A 31 -3.85 -0.66 2.11
C VAL A 31 -3.51 -1.86 1.23
N PRO A 32 -4.48 -2.70 0.86
CA PRO A 32 -4.24 -3.82 -0.05
C PRO A 32 -3.67 -3.31 -1.38
N CYS A 33 -2.63 -3.97 -1.88
CA CYS A 33 -2.05 -3.63 -3.17
C CYS A 33 -3.11 -3.79 -4.27
N PRO A 34 -3.41 -2.73 -5.05
CA PRO A 34 -4.49 -2.78 -6.03
C PRO A 34 -4.20 -3.77 -7.17
N ASN A 35 -2.92 -4.05 -7.44
CA ASN A 35 -2.50 -4.91 -8.55
C ASN A 35 -2.65 -6.41 -8.21
N CYS A 36 -2.25 -6.82 -7.00
CA CYS A 36 -2.41 -8.21 -6.56
C CYS A 36 -3.57 -8.44 -5.57
N LYS A 37 -4.39 -7.41 -5.31
CA LYS A 37 -5.54 -7.44 -4.38
C LYS A 37 -5.22 -8.04 -3.01
N GLY A 38 -4.06 -7.71 -2.42
CA GLY A 38 -3.67 -8.25 -1.11
C GLY A 38 -2.88 -9.56 -1.13
N THR A 39 -2.75 -10.23 -2.28
CA THR A 39 -2.18 -11.59 -2.34
C THR A 39 -0.65 -11.64 -2.42
N GLY A 40 -0.01 -10.53 -2.79
CA GLY A 40 1.45 -10.44 -3.01
C GLY A 40 1.92 -11.15 -4.29
N LYS A 41 1.03 -11.76 -5.06
CA LYS A 41 1.34 -12.57 -6.24
C LYS A 41 0.53 -12.10 -7.43
N VAL A 42 1.10 -12.21 -8.62
CA VAL A 42 0.43 -11.98 -9.92
C VAL A 42 0.49 -13.23 -10.76
#